data_AF-A0A327H4X8-F1
#
_entry.id   AF-A0A327H4X8-F1
#
_cell.length_a   1.000
_cell.length_b   1.000
_cell.length_c   1.000
_cell.angle_alpha   90.00
_cell.angle_beta   90.00
_cell.angle_gamma   90.00
#
_symmetry.space_group_name_H-M   'P 1'
#
loop_
_entity.id
_entity.type
_entity.pdbx_description
1 polymer ?
#
loop_
_entity_poly.entity_id
_entity_poly.type
_entity_poly.pdbx_seq_one_letter_code
_entity_poly.pdbx_strand_id
1 'polypeptide(L)'
;DASENEDWCLARDQYIALPAFGQSPSHPVMYNPDKLDMQTRTAVLNALMSMNNEMYVENYTFGGSSHTGCYDITIHVVDDTSAKNTCGDEIMSNILNTPGLVRVNTQEHLGSYSSLISNVPGISAYYDTKFDISTE
;
A
#
# COMPACT_ATOMS: atom_id res chain seq x y z
N ASP A 1 -0.25 17.10 19.00
CA ASP A 1 -0.30 18.43 19.64
C ASP A 1 1.15 18.90 19.86
N ALA A 2 1.45 20.20 19.91
CA ALA A 2 2.83 20.65 20.17
C ALA A 2 3.32 20.25 21.57
N SER A 3 2.38 19.95 22.47
CA SER A 3 2.62 19.39 23.80
C SER A 3 3.04 17.92 23.82
N GLU A 4 2.96 17.20 22.69
CA GLU A 4 3.42 15.81 22.56
C GLU A 4 4.82 15.72 21.95
N ASN A 5 5.42 16.85 21.58
CA ASN A 5 6.76 16.86 21.03
C ASN A 5 7.80 16.62 22.13
N GLU A 6 8.82 15.85 21.79
CA GLU A 6 9.97 15.68 22.67
C GLU A 6 10.78 16.98 22.79
N ASP A 7 11.45 17.17 23.93
CA ASP A 7 12.21 18.39 24.25
C ASP A 7 13.36 18.70 23.25
N TRP A 8 13.80 17.70 22.47
CA TRP A 8 14.85 17.84 21.46
C TRP A 8 14.31 18.19 20.08
N CYS A 9 13.00 18.21 19.88
CA CYS A 9 12.41 18.65 18.62
C CYS A 9 12.64 20.15 18.43
N LEU A 10 13.19 20.53 17.28
CA LEU A 10 13.35 21.93 16.90
C LEU A 10 11.99 22.53 16.52
N ALA A 11 11.89 23.86 16.54
CA ALA A 11 10.71 24.55 16.04
C ALA A 11 10.61 24.38 14.50
N ARG A 12 9.37 24.39 13.99
CA ARG A 12 9.07 24.03 12.59
C ARG A 12 9.78 24.94 11.55
N ASP A 13 9.98 26.19 11.92
CA ASP A 13 10.69 27.24 11.17
C ASP A 13 12.21 27.06 11.16
N GLN A 14 12.75 26.19 12.03
CA GLN A 14 14.16 25.82 12.06
C GLN A 14 14.49 24.66 11.12
N TYR A 15 13.48 24.02 10.51
CA TYR A 15 13.68 23.01 9.49
C TYR A 15 13.69 23.65 8.10
N ILE A 16 14.69 23.30 7.30
CA ILE A 16 14.74 23.66 5.88
C ILE A 16 14.38 22.41 5.08
N ALA A 17 13.28 22.48 4.32
CA ALA A 17 12.89 21.41 3.42
C ALA A 17 13.87 21.37 2.24
N LEU A 18 14.57 20.25 2.08
CA LEU A 18 15.34 19.99 0.88
C LEU A 18 14.40 19.69 -0.30
N PRO A 19 14.82 19.94 -1.55
CA PRO A 19 14.08 19.49 -2.71
C PRO A 19 13.74 18.00 -2.61
N ALA A 20 12.56 17.62 -3.10
CA ALA A 20 12.16 16.23 -3.13
C ALA A 20 13.19 15.42 -3.92
N PHE A 21 13.81 14.44 -3.26
CA PHE A 21 14.87 13.61 -3.83
C PHE A 21 14.36 12.26 -4.31
N GLY A 22 13.10 11.91 -4.02
CA GLY A 22 12.48 10.64 -4.40
C GLY A 22 11.02 10.54 -3.96
N GLN A 23 10.33 9.56 -4.52
CA GLN A 23 9.03 9.11 -4.00
C GLN A 23 9.23 7.82 -3.22
N SER A 24 8.75 7.81 -1.97
CA SER A 24 8.73 6.58 -1.19
C SER A 24 7.71 5.62 -1.78
N PRO A 25 8.05 4.34 -2.00
CA PRO A 25 7.10 3.33 -2.44
C PRO A 25 5.93 3.20 -1.45
N SER A 26 4.78 2.74 -1.95
CA SER A 26 3.61 2.46 -1.11
C SER A 26 3.85 1.28 -0.16
N HIS A 27 2.97 1.10 0.83
CA HIS A 27 3.07 -0.04 1.76
C HIS A 27 3.01 -1.39 1.02
N PRO A 28 3.98 -2.31 1.21
CA PRO A 28 3.96 -3.61 0.58
C PRO A 28 3.18 -4.63 1.42
N VAL A 29 2.54 -5.58 0.75
CA VAL A 29 2.08 -6.84 1.35
C VAL A 29 3.06 -7.93 0.92
N MET A 30 3.75 -8.55 1.89
CA MET A 30 4.74 -9.60 1.63
C MET A 30 4.28 -10.95 2.17
N TYR A 31 4.69 -12.03 1.51
CA TYR A 31 4.43 -13.39 1.94
C TYR A 31 5.74 -14.19 2.03
N ASN A 32 5.75 -15.22 2.88
CA ASN A 32 6.88 -16.15 2.99
C ASN A 32 6.69 -17.34 2.02
N PRO A 33 7.52 -17.51 0.98
CA PRO A 33 7.38 -18.60 0.02
C PRO A 33 7.66 -20.00 0.59
N ASP A 34 8.41 -20.11 1.69
CA ASP A 34 8.74 -21.40 2.31
C ASP A 34 7.60 -21.93 3.18
N LYS A 35 6.66 -21.06 3.56
CA LYS A 35 5.52 -21.38 4.43
C LYS A 35 4.19 -21.34 3.71
N LEU A 36 4.11 -20.63 2.59
CA LEU A 36 2.90 -20.51 1.79
C LEU A 36 3.04 -21.36 0.53
N ASP A 37 2.27 -22.44 0.46
CA ASP A 37 2.27 -23.30 -0.72
C ASP A 37 1.75 -22.54 -1.96
N MET A 38 2.06 -23.08 -3.15
CA MET A 38 1.73 -22.41 -4.40
C MET A 38 0.23 -22.17 -4.62
N GLN A 39 -0.64 -23.07 -4.14
CA GLN A 39 -2.08 -22.93 -4.30
C GLN A 39 -2.59 -21.80 -3.41
N THR A 40 -2.23 -21.82 -2.13
CA THR A 40 -2.63 -20.76 -1.18
C THR A 40 -2.08 -19.40 -1.61
N ARG A 41 -0.83 -19.34 -2.04
CA ARG A 41 -0.23 -18.11 -2.59
C ARG A 41 -1.06 -17.56 -3.74
N THR A 42 -1.43 -18.41 -4.69
CA THR A 42 -2.20 -17.98 -5.86
C THR A 42 -3.60 -17.51 -5.46
N ALA A 43 -4.26 -18.22 -4.55
CA ALA A 43 -5.58 -17.83 -4.05
C ALA A 43 -5.55 -16.45 -3.37
N VAL A 44 -4.60 -16.23 -2.45
CA VAL A 44 -4.44 -14.95 -1.75
C VAL A 44 -4.12 -13.83 -2.73
N LEU A 45 -3.16 -14.04 -3.64
CA LEU A 45 -2.79 -13.03 -4.63
C LEU A 45 -3.95 -12.72 -5.60
N ASN A 46 -4.82 -13.67 -5.91
CA ASN A 46 -5.98 -13.42 -6.76
C ASN A 46 -7.07 -12.66 -6.00
N ALA A 47 -7.35 -13.05 -4.74
CA ALA A 47 -8.31 -12.35 -3.89
C ALA A 47 -7.90 -10.89 -3.63
N LEU A 48 -6.61 -10.65 -3.40
CA LEU A 48 -6.11 -9.28 -3.23
C LEU A 48 -6.26 -8.45 -4.51
N MET A 49 -5.95 -9.04 -5.67
CA MET A 49 -6.06 -8.34 -6.94
C MET A 49 -7.50 -8.15 -7.40
N SER A 50 -8.44 -9.02 -7.01
CA SER A 50 -9.86 -8.84 -7.37
C SER A 50 -10.49 -7.64 -6.67
N MET A 51 -9.97 -7.23 -5.51
CA MET A 51 -10.44 -6.00 -4.85
C MET A 51 -10.25 -4.75 -5.71
N ASN A 52 -9.25 -4.74 -6.61
CA ASN A 52 -9.09 -3.64 -7.57
C ASN A 52 -10.27 -3.46 -8.52
N ASN A 53 -11.09 -4.50 -8.68
CA ASN A 53 -12.18 -4.54 -9.63
C ASN A 53 -13.53 -4.24 -8.99
N GLU A 54 -13.57 -3.95 -7.70
CA GLU A 54 -14.81 -3.68 -6.98
C GLU A 54 -14.78 -2.28 -6.40
N MET A 55 -15.81 -1.49 -6.69
CA MET A 55 -15.94 -0.13 -6.20
C MET A 55 -17.32 0.14 -5.60
N TYR A 56 -17.40 0.90 -4.52
CA TYR A 56 -18.70 1.33 -4.00
C TYR A 56 -19.30 2.43 -4.87
N VAL A 57 -20.55 2.24 -5.30
CA VAL A 57 -21.28 3.20 -6.12
C VAL A 57 -22.57 3.64 -5.42
N GLU A 58 -22.90 4.93 -5.58
CA GLU A 58 -24.13 5.53 -5.05
C GLU A 58 -24.98 6.07 -6.20
N ASN A 59 -26.25 5.63 -6.29
CA ASN A 59 -27.20 6.04 -7.34
C ASN A 59 -26.64 5.87 -8.77
N TYR A 60 -25.89 4.80 -9.02
CA TYR A 60 -25.32 4.50 -10.32
C TYR A 60 -26.39 3.99 -11.28
N THR A 61 -26.58 4.70 -12.39
CA THR A 61 -27.61 4.37 -13.37
C THR A 61 -27.07 3.43 -14.44
N PHE A 62 -27.62 2.22 -14.52
CA PHE A 62 -27.36 1.28 -15.61
C PHE A 62 -28.66 0.55 -15.98
N GLY A 63 -28.92 0.37 -17.27
CA GLY A 63 -30.16 -0.28 -17.74
C GLY A 63 -31.46 0.47 -17.42
N GLY A 64 -31.39 1.77 -17.07
CA GLY A 64 -32.56 2.58 -16.70
C GLY A 64 -32.96 2.52 -15.23
N SER A 65 -32.25 1.73 -14.42
CA SER A 65 -32.42 1.63 -12.96
C SER A 65 -31.22 2.22 -12.25
N SER A 66 -31.43 2.79 -11.06
CA SER A 66 -30.36 3.28 -10.18
C SER A 66 -30.00 2.20 -9.16
N HIS A 67 -28.70 1.95 -8.98
CA HIS A 67 -28.17 0.95 -8.08
C HIS A 67 -27.18 1.59 -7.10
N THR A 68 -27.18 1.09 -5.87
CA THR A 68 -26.25 1.51 -4.81
C THR A 68 -25.71 0.24 -4.15
N GLY A 69 -24.38 0.10 -4.09
CA GLY A 69 -23.75 -1.14 -3.62
C GLY A 69 -22.32 -1.30 -4.12
N CYS A 70 -21.74 -2.47 -3.88
CA CYS A 70 -20.43 -2.84 -4.42
C CYS A 70 -20.57 -3.21 -5.89
N TYR A 71 -19.91 -2.47 -6.78
CA TYR A 71 -19.95 -2.68 -8.21
C TYR A 71 -18.67 -3.38 -8.69
N ASP A 72 -18.83 -4.58 -9.25
CA ASP A 72 -17.73 -5.30 -9.89
C ASP A 72 -17.62 -4.89 -11.37
N ILE A 73 -16.52 -4.23 -11.71
CA ILE A 73 -16.25 -3.71 -13.06
C ILE A 73 -15.95 -4.81 -14.08
N THR A 74 -15.62 -6.02 -13.64
CA THR A 74 -15.27 -7.17 -14.49
C THR A 74 -16.51 -7.84 -15.06
N ILE A 75 -17.53 -8.02 -14.23
CA ILE A 75 -18.78 -8.70 -14.59
C ILE A 75 -19.96 -7.73 -14.75
N HIS A 76 -19.77 -6.45 -14.44
CA HIS A 76 -20.79 -5.40 -14.50
C HIS A 76 -22.04 -5.73 -13.67
N VAL A 77 -21.83 -6.22 -12.46
CA VAL A 77 -22.90 -6.55 -11.49
C VAL A 77 -22.71 -5.71 -10.23
N VAL A 78 -23.83 -5.26 -9.65
CA VAL A 78 -23.86 -4.56 -8.37
C VAL A 78 -24.37 -5.52 -7.30
N ASP A 79 -23.61 -5.70 -6.22
CA ASP A 79 -24.06 -6.29 -4.96
C ASP A 79 -24.61 -5.19 -4.05
N ASP A 80 -25.93 -5.13 -3.92
CA ASP A 80 -26.65 -4.19 -3.06
C ASP A 80 -26.92 -4.73 -1.64
N THR A 81 -26.49 -5.97 -1.36
CA THR A 81 -26.70 -6.64 -0.08
C THR A 81 -25.51 -6.48 0.87
N SER A 82 -24.31 -6.34 0.30
CA SER A 82 -23.07 -6.14 1.05
C SER A 82 -22.97 -4.72 1.62
N ALA A 83 -22.35 -4.60 2.79
CA ALA A 83 -22.13 -3.31 3.42
C ALA A 83 -21.05 -2.51 2.66
N LYS A 84 -21.13 -1.17 2.68
CA LYS A 84 -20.14 -0.31 2.02
C LYS A 84 -18.69 -0.69 2.35
N ASN A 85 -18.39 -0.93 3.63
CA ASN A 85 -17.04 -1.25 4.10
C ASN A 85 -16.52 -2.63 3.69
N THR A 86 -17.32 -3.43 2.96
CA THR A 86 -16.89 -4.73 2.42
C THR A 86 -16.56 -4.68 0.93
N CYS A 87 -16.78 -3.55 0.25
CA CYS A 87 -16.36 -3.40 -1.15
C CYS A 87 -14.84 -3.30 -1.24
N GLY A 88 -14.26 -3.84 -2.31
CA GLY A 88 -12.81 -3.86 -2.54
C GLY A 88 -12.13 -2.51 -2.36
N ASP A 89 -12.61 -1.45 -3.02
CA ASP A 89 -12.08 -0.09 -2.89
C ASP A 89 -12.14 0.46 -1.46
N GLU A 90 -13.24 0.24 -0.76
CA GLU A 90 -13.44 0.64 0.62
C GLU A 90 -12.52 -0.12 1.58
N ILE A 91 -12.31 -1.42 1.37
CA ILE A 91 -11.33 -2.21 2.14
C ILE A 91 -9.91 -1.68 1.90
N MET A 92 -9.53 -1.48 0.64
CA MET A 92 -8.19 -1.02 0.29
C MET A 92 -7.92 0.38 0.83
N SER A 93 -8.90 1.28 0.77
CA SER A 93 -8.81 2.63 1.32
C SER A 93 -8.73 2.61 2.86
N ASN A 94 -9.67 1.92 3.53
CA ASN A 94 -9.81 2.01 4.98
C ASN A 94 -8.80 1.15 5.76
N ILE A 95 -8.31 0.04 5.19
CA ILE A 95 -7.40 -0.89 5.86
C ILE A 95 -5.97 -0.75 5.35
N LEU A 96 -5.79 -0.77 4.02
CA LEU A 96 -4.47 -0.79 3.40
C LEU A 96 -3.96 0.61 3.05
N ASN A 97 -4.81 1.65 3.21
CA ASN A 97 -4.53 3.03 2.87
C ASN A 97 -3.94 3.16 1.44
N THR A 98 -4.53 2.42 0.50
CA THR A 98 -4.10 2.38 -0.90
C THR A 98 -5.31 2.42 -1.83
N PRO A 99 -5.21 3.11 -2.98
CA PRO A 99 -6.28 3.08 -3.99
C PRO A 99 -6.31 1.76 -4.79
N GLY A 100 -5.29 0.91 -4.66
CA GLY A 100 -5.22 -0.36 -5.38
C GLY A 100 -3.95 -1.15 -5.09
N LEU A 101 -3.88 -2.35 -5.65
CA LEU A 101 -2.77 -3.28 -5.51
C LEU A 101 -2.16 -3.65 -6.87
N VAL A 102 -0.86 -3.90 -6.88
CA VAL A 102 -0.15 -4.38 -8.06
C VAL A 102 0.79 -5.50 -7.66
N ARG A 103 0.89 -6.53 -8.51
CA ARG A 103 1.87 -7.60 -8.31
C ARG A 103 3.23 -7.13 -8.79
N VAL A 104 4.16 -7.02 -7.85
CA VAL A 104 5.55 -6.64 -8.09
C VAL A 104 6.46 -7.41 -7.13
N ASN A 105 7.72 -7.59 -7.49
CA ASN A 105 8.73 -8.09 -6.57
C ASN A 105 9.41 -6.93 -5.81
N THR A 106 10.23 -7.24 -4.81
CA THR A 106 10.93 -6.22 -3.99
C THR A 106 11.90 -5.36 -4.81
N GLN A 107 12.56 -5.94 -5.82
CA GLN A 107 13.50 -5.23 -6.68
C GLN A 107 12.80 -4.16 -7.52
N GLU A 108 11.63 -4.49 -8.09
CA GLU A 108 10.80 -3.56 -8.87
C GLU A 108 10.13 -2.52 -7.98
N HIS A 109 9.59 -2.94 -6.83
CA HIS A 109 8.89 -2.05 -5.90
C HIS A 109 9.82 -1.00 -5.29
N LEU A 110 11.04 -1.39 -4.88
CA LEU A 110 12.02 -0.47 -4.32
C LEU A 110 12.79 0.27 -5.41
N GLY A 111 12.91 -0.30 -6.61
CA GLY A 111 13.38 0.33 -7.85
C GLY A 111 14.42 1.44 -7.65
N SER A 112 14.09 2.64 -8.16
CA SER A 112 14.94 3.84 -8.05
C SER A 112 15.01 4.39 -6.62
N TYR A 113 14.01 4.14 -5.77
CA TYR A 113 14.02 4.57 -4.38
C TYR A 113 15.18 3.95 -3.59
N SER A 114 15.52 2.68 -3.84
CA SER A 114 16.71 2.04 -3.26
C SER A 114 18.00 2.78 -3.62
N SER A 115 18.15 3.19 -4.89
CA SER A 115 19.29 3.97 -5.36
C SER A 115 19.33 5.39 -4.78
N LEU A 116 18.19 5.95 -4.40
CA LEU A 116 18.14 7.28 -3.79
C LEU A 116 18.49 7.22 -2.31
N ILE A 117 18.03 6.19 -1.60
CA ILE A 117 18.43 5.93 -0.21
C ILE A 117 19.94 5.77 -0.10
N SER A 118 20.60 5.06 -1.03
CA SER A 118 22.05 4.87 -0.98
C SER A 118 22.86 6.17 -1.04
N ASN A 119 22.26 7.27 -1.53
CA ASN A 119 22.90 8.58 -1.59
C ASN A 119 22.74 9.39 -0.30
N VAL A 120 21.97 8.91 0.69
CA VAL A 120 21.82 9.57 1.99
C VAL A 120 23.15 9.45 2.77
N PRO A 121 23.78 10.56 3.17
CA PRO A 121 25.05 10.52 3.91
C PRO A 121 24.95 9.69 5.18
N GLY A 122 25.91 8.79 5.40
CA GLY A 122 25.96 7.93 6.59
C GLY A 122 25.02 6.72 6.56
N ILE A 123 24.22 6.55 5.52
CA ILE A 123 23.25 5.44 5.42
C ILE A 123 23.94 4.07 5.37
N SER A 124 25.08 3.93 4.68
CA SER A 124 25.81 2.65 4.63
C SER A 124 26.28 2.26 6.03
N ALA A 125 26.94 3.18 6.75
CA ALA A 125 27.40 2.94 8.11
C ALA A 125 26.24 2.60 9.08
N TYR A 126 25.06 3.20 8.89
CA TYR A 126 23.87 2.86 9.66
C TYR A 126 23.40 1.42 9.40
N TYR A 127 23.32 1.00 8.13
CA TYR A 127 22.91 -0.37 7.78
C TYR A 127 23.97 -1.41 8.20
N ASP A 128 25.26 -1.11 8.00
CA ASP A 128 26.38 -1.97 8.38
C ASP A 128 26.38 -2.27 9.89
N THR A 129 26.07 -1.27 10.73
CA THR A 129 26.03 -1.44 12.19
C THR A 129 24.73 -2.04 12.72
N LYS A 130 23.60 -1.85 12.02
CA LYS A 130 22.29 -2.36 12.45
C LYS A 130 22.00 -3.80 12.03
N PHE A 131 22.53 -4.20 10.88
CA PHE A 131 22.28 -5.51 10.29
C PHE A 131 23.54 -6.34 10.17
N ASP A 132 24.53 -6.08 11.03
CA ASP A 132 25.81 -6.79 11.13
C ASP A 132 25.59 -8.23 10.66
N ILE A 133 26.04 -8.51 9.43
CA ILE A 133 25.73 -9.76 8.75
C ILE A 133 26.49 -10.79 9.57
N SER A 134 25.78 -11.47 10.46
CA SER A 134 26.29 -12.64 11.15
C SER A 134 26.53 -13.70 10.08
N THR A 135 27.71 -13.64 9.47
CA THR A 135 28.25 -14.74 8.69
C THR A 135 28.60 -15.84 9.68
N GLU A 136 27.64 -16.73 9.92
CA GLU A 136 27.95 -18.11 10.33
C GLU A 136 28.13 -18.99 9.09
#